data_AF-A0A5E4NFJ1-F1
#
_entry.id   AF-A0A5E4NFJ1-F1
#
_cell.length_a   1.000
_cell.length_b   1.000
_cell.length_c   1.000
_cell.angle_alpha   90.00
_cell.angle_beta   90.00
_cell.angle_gamma   90.00
#
_symmetry.space_group_name_H-M   'P 1'
#
loop_
_entity.id
_entity.type
_entity.pdbx_description
1 polymer ?
#
loop_
_entity_poly.entity_id
_entity_poly.type
_entity_poly.pdbx_seq_one_letter_code
_entity_poly.pdbx_strand_id
1 'polypeptide(L)'
;MPAHFCKILEKISIDLEVLEIGDCKCLPDDFPMYLKKLINLRSLRLINCHGRWDKFAMEYFSAIRSLKKLKNLELVNIVFNQCVKEQLEQCDGITGLLIIPAIYLLELANNNCHLLHCLEKLSKTLKHVVLGITHGVLQIGNLYNVHKVKNHHNLGYIMGGETRKCEDCIPILRSKILQPDPLDLRHRVTHKDKAVDVQILTVSFLQYWLNSMMVNTKCKVIKIHCSEHDQMYLSEHFNDL
;
A
#
# COMPACT_ATOMS: atom_id res chain seq x y z
N MET A 1 -16.87 24.94 -3.97
CA MET A 1 -17.35 23.87 -3.06
C MET A 1 -16.47 23.64 -1.82
N PRO A 2 -15.11 23.60 -1.85
CA PRO A 2 -14.31 23.19 -0.69
C PRO A 2 -14.50 24.01 0.61
N ALA A 3 -14.55 25.35 0.53
CA ALA A 3 -14.54 26.22 1.72
C ALA A 3 -15.75 26.09 2.66
N HIS A 4 -16.86 25.50 2.21
CA HIS A 4 -18.01 25.21 3.08
C HIS A 4 -17.84 23.89 3.86
N PHE A 5 -17.03 22.95 3.35
CA PHE A 5 -16.85 21.64 3.97
C PHE A 5 -16.17 21.73 5.35
N CYS A 6 -15.09 22.51 5.48
CA CYS A 6 -14.44 22.70 6.77
C CYS A 6 -15.35 23.40 7.80
N LYS A 7 -16.15 24.40 7.37
CA LYS A 7 -17.18 25.05 8.21
C LYS A 7 -18.32 24.12 8.63
N ILE A 8 -18.58 23.06 7.85
CA ILE A 8 -19.53 22.00 8.20
C ILE A 8 -18.88 21.05 9.21
N LEU A 9 -17.64 20.61 8.98
CA LEU A 9 -16.90 19.78 9.93
C LEU A 9 -16.78 20.43 11.32
N GLU A 10 -16.53 21.74 11.40
CA GLU A 10 -16.50 22.46 12.69
C GLU A 10 -17.83 22.41 13.46
N LYS A 11 -18.96 22.28 12.77
CA LYS A 11 -20.29 22.14 13.40
C LYS A 11 -20.66 20.70 13.75
N ILE A 12 -20.11 19.72 13.04
CA ILE A 12 -20.32 18.28 13.27
C ILE A 12 -19.28 17.72 14.27
N SER A 13 -18.25 18.50 14.61
CA SER A 13 -16.93 18.05 15.10
C SER A 13 -16.87 17.16 16.33
N ILE A 14 -17.90 17.11 17.19
CA ILE A 14 -17.78 16.43 18.50
C ILE A 14 -18.04 14.93 18.43
N ASP A 15 -19.06 14.45 17.72
CA ASP A 15 -19.52 13.04 17.82
C ASP A 15 -19.24 12.20 16.56
N LEU A 16 -18.51 12.75 15.59
CA LEU A 16 -18.20 12.06 14.33
C LEU A 16 -17.22 10.90 14.56
N GLU A 17 -17.71 9.67 14.49
CA GLU A 17 -16.89 8.45 14.65
C GLU A 17 -16.34 7.90 13.32
N VAL A 18 -16.95 8.25 12.17
CA VAL A 18 -16.54 7.80 10.83
C VAL A 18 -16.47 8.99 9.88
N LEU A 19 -15.38 9.10 9.12
CA LEU A 19 -15.19 10.12 8.10
C LEU A 19 -14.61 9.48 6.83
N GLU A 20 -15.32 9.67 5.73
CA GLU A 20 -14.87 9.31 4.39
C GLU A 20 -14.79 10.55 3.49
N ILE A 21 -13.73 10.66 2.71
CA ILE A 21 -13.56 11.75 1.73
C ILE A 21 -13.06 11.18 0.39
N GLY A 22 -13.95 11.24 -0.61
CA GLY A 22 -13.76 10.68 -1.94
C GLY A 22 -12.70 11.34 -2.83
N ASP A 23 -12.48 12.65 -2.69
CA ASP A 23 -11.59 13.40 -3.60
C ASP A 23 -10.69 14.38 -2.85
N CYS A 24 -9.71 13.82 -2.12
CA CYS A 24 -8.87 14.58 -1.21
C CYS A 24 -7.97 15.63 -1.91
N LYS A 25 -7.76 15.53 -3.23
CA LYS A 25 -7.08 16.57 -4.02
C LYS A 25 -7.78 17.93 -3.96
N CYS A 26 -9.09 17.95 -3.72
CA CYS A 26 -9.91 19.16 -3.68
C CYS A 26 -10.05 19.76 -2.26
N LEU A 27 -9.41 19.17 -1.25
CA LEU A 27 -9.41 19.70 0.12
C LEU A 27 -8.51 20.93 0.25
N PRO A 28 -8.86 21.91 1.11
CA PRO A 28 -8.00 23.05 1.38
C PRO A 28 -6.77 22.62 2.19
N ASP A 29 -5.67 23.37 2.07
CA ASP A 29 -4.36 23.03 2.65
C ASP A 29 -4.36 22.91 4.18
N ASP A 30 -5.26 23.63 4.85
CA ASP A 30 -5.49 23.59 6.29
C ASP A 30 -6.37 22.41 6.76
N PHE A 31 -6.86 21.55 5.86
CA PHE A 31 -7.68 20.37 6.20
C PHE A 31 -7.12 19.52 7.38
N PRO A 32 -5.80 19.23 7.48
CA PRO A 32 -5.26 18.49 8.62
C PRO A 32 -5.50 19.16 9.98
N MET A 33 -5.65 20.48 10.04
CA MET A 33 -5.99 21.19 11.28
C MET A 33 -7.43 20.93 11.73
N TYR A 34 -8.36 20.73 10.79
CA TYR A 34 -9.73 20.32 11.11
C TYR A 34 -9.81 18.84 11.48
N LEU A 35 -9.03 17.98 10.80
CA LEU A 35 -8.96 16.55 11.12
C LEU A 35 -8.54 16.34 12.60
N LYS A 36 -7.61 17.15 13.13
CA LYS A 36 -7.21 17.15 14.55
C LYS A 36 -8.35 17.43 15.54
N LYS A 37 -9.44 18.08 15.12
CA LYS A 37 -10.59 18.40 15.98
C LYS A 37 -11.56 17.22 16.18
N LEU A 38 -11.48 16.20 15.32
CA LEU A 38 -12.40 15.05 15.29
C LEU A 38 -12.00 13.98 16.34
N ILE A 39 -11.94 14.37 17.61
CA ILE A 39 -11.37 13.55 18.70
C ILE A 39 -12.07 12.20 18.93
N ASN A 40 -13.32 12.06 18.46
CA ASN A 40 -14.11 10.83 18.56
C ASN A 40 -13.96 9.89 17.34
N LEU A 41 -13.19 10.27 16.33
CA LEU A 41 -13.05 9.50 15.09
C LEU A 41 -12.40 8.12 15.35
N ARG A 42 -13.08 7.06 14.89
CA ARG A 42 -12.66 5.66 14.98
C ARG A 42 -12.26 5.08 13.62
N SER A 43 -12.90 5.55 12.54
CA SER A 43 -12.58 5.17 11.16
C SER A 43 -12.35 6.41 10.28
N LEU A 44 -11.27 6.39 9.51
CA LEU A 44 -10.92 7.44 8.55
C LEU A 44 -10.60 6.82 7.20
N ARG A 45 -11.33 7.22 6.16
CA ARG A 45 -11.11 6.82 4.77
C ARG A 45 -10.76 8.03 3.91
N LEU A 46 -9.57 8.00 3.32
CA LEU A 46 -9.04 9.06 2.46
C LEU A 46 -8.81 8.51 1.06
N ILE A 47 -9.56 9.03 0.10
CA ILE A 47 -9.55 8.60 -1.30
C ILE A 47 -8.96 9.70 -2.19
N ASN A 48 -8.21 9.29 -3.22
CA ASN A 48 -7.64 10.13 -4.28
C ASN A 48 -6.93 11.39 -3.75
N CYS A 49 -5.90 11.16 -2.96
CA CYS A 49 -5.13 12.22 -2.34
C CYS A 49 -3.98 12.77 -3.21
N HIS A 50 -4.13 12.70 -4.54
CA HIS A 50 -3.09 13.08 -5.50
C HIS A 50 -2.53 14.49 -5.22
N GLY A 51 -1.20 14.63 -5.25
CA GLY A 51 -0.48 15.89 -4.97
C GLY A 51 -0.56 16.42 -3.52
N ARG A 52 -1.41 15.85 -2.66
CA ARG A 52 -1.52 16.25 -1.24
C ARG A 52 -0.37 15.70 -0.41
N TRP A 53 0.10 14.48 -0.71
CA TRP A 53 1.11 13.79 0.12
C TRP A 53 2.52 14.32 -0.16
N ASP A 54 2.79 14.79 -1.37
CA ASP A 54 4.06 15.43 -1.73
C ASP A 54 4.27 16.79 -1.03
N LYS A 55 3.18 17.42 -0.55
CA LYS A 55 3.19 18.72 0.13
C LYS A 55 2.88 18.66 1.62
N PHE A 56 1.96 17.79 2.03
CA PHE A 56 1.30 17.83 3.33
C PHE A 56 1.24 16.47 4.06
N ALA A 57 1.99 15.44 3.62
CA ALA A 57 1.96 14.13 4.27
C ALA A 57 2.27 14.22 5.77
N MET A 58 3.23 15.07 6.17
CA MET A 58 3.60 15.26 7.57
C MET A 58 2.43 15.83 8.40
N GLU A 59 1.69 16.79 7.87
CA GLU A 59 0.54 17.44 8.50
C GLU A 59 -0.65 16.48 8.60
N TYR A 60 -0.99 15.79 7.50
CA TYR A 60 -2.04 14.77 7.46
C TYR A 60 -1.76 13.65 8.48
N PHE A 61 -0.54 13.12 8.52
CA PHE A 61 -0.20 12.07 9.47
C PHE A 61 0.00 12.57 10.91
N SER A 62 0.48 13.80 11.10
CA SER A 62 0.45 14.47 12.42
C SER A 62 -0.98 14.56 12.96
N ALA A 63 -1.96 14.84 12.09
CA ALA A 63 -3.38 14.80 12.45
C ALA A 63 -3.84 13.38 12.79
N ILE A 64 -3.61 12.40 11.91
CA ILE A 64 -3.97 10.98 12.13
C ILE A 64 -3.42 10.46 13.47
N ARG A 65 -2.13 10.67 13.78
CA ARG A 65 -1.49 10.23 15.04
C ARG A 65 -2.03 10.94 16.30
N SER A 66 -2.70 12.08 16.14
CA SER A 66 -3.35 12.78 17.26
C SER A 66 -4.71 12.15 17.66
N LEU A 67 -5.36 11.44 16.73
CA LEU A 67 -6.69 10.84 16.92
C LEU A 67 -6.62 9.55 17.74
N LYS A 68 -6.68 9.68 19.07
CA LYS A 68 -6.46 8.55 20.00
C LYS A 68 -7.51 7.44 19.93
N LYS A 69 -8.71 7.72 19.41
CA LYS A 69 -9.76 6.72 19.16
C LYS A 69 -9.68 6.05 17.79
N LEU A 70 -8.83 6.54 16.88
CA LEU A 70 -8.73 5.99 15.53
C LEU A 70 -8.21 4.55 15.59
N LYS A 71 -8.92 3.65 14.93
CA LYS A 71 -8.57 2.22 14.80
C LYS A 71 -8.44 1.79 13.36
N ASN A 72 -9.31 2.29 12.49
CA ASN A 72 -9.36 1.90 11.08
C ASN A 72 -8.90 3.07 10.22
N LEU A 73 -7.88 2.84 9.39
CA LEU A 73 -7.37 3.79 8.41
C LEU A 73 -7.44 3.16 7.02
N GLU A 74 -8.11 3.84 6.09
CA GLU A 74 -8.28 3.37 4.72
C GLU A 74 -7.70 4.40 3.75
N LEU A 75 -6.71 3.98 2.97
CA LEU A 75 -5.92 4.84 2.08
C LEU A 75 -6.07 4.36 0.64
N VAL A 76 -6.94 5.02 -0.12
CA VAL A 76 -7.36 4.55 -1.45
C VAL A 76 -6.89 5.49 -2.55
N ASN A 77 -6.33 4.90 -3.60
CA ASN A 77 -5.78 5.60 -4.75
C ASN A 77 -4.75 6.67 -4.32
N ILE A 78 -3.79 6.25 -3.47
CA ILE A 78 -2.73 7.12 -2.94
C ILE A 78 -1.35 6.83 -3.55
N VAL A 79 -0.53 7.87 -3.75
CA VAL A 79 0.87 7.71 -4.17
C VAL A 79 1.71 7.31 -2.96
N PHE A 80 2.21 6.07 -2.92
CA PHE A 80 2.97 5.53 -1.77
C PHE A 80 4.49 5.76 -1.92
N ASN A 81 4.93 7.00 -1.74
CA ASN A 81 6.35 7.37 -1.79
C ASN A 81 7.08 7.13 -0.45
N GLN A 82 8.39 7.44 -0.37
CA GLN A 82 9.18 7.26 0.86
C GLN A 82 8.70 8.15 2.04
N CYS A 83 8.21 9.37 1.79
CA CYS A 83 7.69 10.24 2.85
C CYS A 83 6.38 9.68 3.44
N VAL A 84 5.50 9.18 2.56
CA VAL A 84 4.28 8.44 2.92
C VAL A 84 4.62 7.27 3.85
N LYS A 85 5.61 6.45 3.46
CA LYS A 85 6.10 5.31 4.22
C LYS A 85 6.54 5.73 5.63
N GLU A 86 7.47 6.69 5.73
CA GLU A 86 8.03 7.16 7.00
C GLU A 86 6.98 7.70 7.98
N GLN A 87 5.93 8.35 7.47
CA GLN A 87 4.86 8.91 8.30
C GLN A 87 3.80 7.87 8.68
N LEU A 88 3.47 6.93 7.81
CA LEU A 88 2.56 5.82 8.11
C LEU A 88 3.19 4.82 9.10
N GLU A 89 4.50 4.56 9.01
CA GLU A 89 5.26 3.75 9.97
C GLU A 89 5.18 4.23 11.43
N GLN A 90 4.80 5.50 11.66
CA GLN A 90 4.61 6.11 12.98
C GLN A 90 3.16 6.01 13.49
N CYS A 91 2.24 5.43 12.73
CA CYS A 91 0.84 5.29 13.11
C CYS A 91 0.61 3.99 13.90
N ASP A 92 1.18 3.92 15.10
CA ASP A 92 1.05 2.77 16.01
C ASP A 92 -0.35 2.60 16.63
N GLY A 93 -1.15 3.67 16.68
CA GLY A 93 -2.49 3.66 17.26
C GLY A 93 -3.56 2.90 16.45
N ILE A 94 -3.35 2.62 15.17
CA ILE A 94 -4.32 1.92 14.31
C ILE A 94 -4.18 0.40 14.40
N THR A 95 -5.30 -0.30 14.23
CA THR A 95 -5.41 -1.76 14.25
C THR A 95 -5.94 -2.34 12.93
N GLY A 96 -6.66 -1.55 12.15
CA GLY A 96 -7.15 -1.89 10.81
C GLY A 96 -6.53 -0.97 9.76
N LEU A 97 -5.98 -1.56 8.69
CA LEU A 97 -5.41 -0.82 7.56
C LEU A 97 -5.89 -1.39 6.23
N LEU A 98 -6.61 -0.59 5.44
CA LEU A 98 -6.83 -0.86 4.02
C LEU A 98 -5.95 0.08 3.21
N ILE A 99 -5.24 -0.46 2.21
CA ILE A 99 -4.38 0.34 1.34
C ILE A 99 -4.46 -0.11 -0.11
N ILE A 100 -4.76 0.84 -0.99
CA ILE A 100 -4.85 0.68 -2.44
C ILE A 100 -3.95 1.75 -3.08
N PRO A 101 -2.70 1.43 -3.45
CA PRO A 101 -1.80 2.41 -4.05
C PRO A 101 -2.27 2.81 -5.48
N ALA A 102 -2.08 4.08 -5.80
CA ALA A 102 -2.25 4.63 -7.14
C ALA A 102 -1.19 4.06 -8.11
N ILE A 103 -1.58 3.92 -9.37
CA ILE A 103 -0.67 3.41 -10.42
C ILE A 103 0.31 4.53 -10.82
N TYR A 104 1.54 4.45 -10.33
CA TYR A 104 2.64 5.36 -10.70
C TYR A 104 3.78 4.58 -11.38
N LEU A 105 3.75 4.53 -12.71
CA LEU A 105 4.58 3.62 -13.54
C LEU A 105 6.09 3.70 -13.25
N LEU A 106 6.63 4.92 -13.11
CA LEU A 106 8.05 5.19 -12.98
C LEU A 106 8.67 4.61 -11.69
N GLU A 107 7.91 4.55 -10.61
CA GLU A 107 8.39 4.18 -9.28
C GLU A 107 7.68 2.96 -8.70
N LEU A 108 6.80 2.29 -9.46
CA LEU A 108 5.94 1.21 -8.98
C LEU A 108 6.69 0.13 -8.19
N ALA A 109 7.84 -0.33 -8.69
CA ALA A 109 8.65 -1.34 -8.03
C ALA A 109 9.26 -0.85 -6.69
N ASN A 110 9.60 0.44 -6.62
CA ASN A 110 10.15 1.07 -5.41
C ASN A 110 9.05 1.32 -4.37
N ASN A 111 7.90 1.85 -4.81
CA ASN A 111 6.75 2.13 -3.97
C ASN A 111 6.13 0.84 -3.40
N ASN A 112 6.08 -0.24 -4.17
CA ASN A 112 5.73 -1.57 -3.67
C ASN A 112 6.72 -2.05 -2.59
N CYS A 113 8.03 -1.83 -2.76
CA CYS A 113 9.04 -2.17 -1.75
C CYS A 113 8.86 -1.36 -0.46
N HIS A 114 8.66 -0.05 -0.58
CA HIS A 114 8.34 0.84 0.55
C HIS A 114 7.09 0.38 1.29
N LEU A 115 6.04 0.00 0.56
CA LEU A 115 4.77 -0.47 1.12
C LEU A 115 4.95 -1.74 1.95
N LEU A 116 5.66 -2.76 1.45
CA LEU A 116 5.89 -3.99 2.21
C LEU A 116 6.72 -3.76 3.46
N HIS A 117 7.75 -2.91 3.39
CA HIS A 117 8.53 -2.48 4.58
C HIS A 117 7.67 -1.75 5.61
N CYS A 118 6.71 -0.93 5.17
CA CYS A 118 5.80 -0.21 6.06
C CYS A 118 4.84 -1.17 6.78
N LEU A 119 4.26 -2.13 6.04
CA LEU A 119 3.43 -3.18 6.62
C LEU A 119 4.21 -4.04 7.63
N GLU A 120 5.48 -4.36 7.32
CA GLU A 120 6.38 -5.04 8.26
C GLU A 120 6.58 -4.25 9.56
N LYS A 121 6.84 -2.94 9.47
CA LYS A 121 6.97 -2.07 10.64
C LYS A 121 5.72 -2.08 11.52
N LEU A 122 4.53 -2.06 10.89
CA LEU A 122 3.22 -1.98 11.54
C LEU A 122 2.61 -3.33 11.97
N SER A 123 3.28 -4.45 11.65
CA SER A 123 2.89 -5.81 12.07
C SER A 123 2.67 -6.00 13.58
N LYS A 124 3.24 -5.11 14.41
CA LYS A 124 3.11 -5.12 15.87
C LYS A 124 1.79 -4.54 16.38
N THR A 125 1.08 -3.75 15.57
CA THR A 125 -0.12 -3.01 15.98
C THR A 125 -1.36 -3.39 15.15
N LEU A 126 -1.15 -3.73 13.87
CA LEU A 126 -2.22 -4.13 12.97
C LEU A 126 -2.76 -5.54 13.32
N LYS A 127 -4.08 -5.62 13.45
CA LYS A 127 -4.86 -6.86 13.57
C LYS A 127 -5.51 -7.27 12.24
N HIS A 128 -5.75 -6.30 11.36
CA HIS A 128 -6.46 -6.48 10.10
C HIS A 128 -5.79 -5.65 8.99
N VAL A 129 -5.43 -6.31 7.88
CA VAL A 129 -4.80 -5.66 6.72
C VAL A 129 -5.47 -6.12 5.43
N VAL A 130 -5.84 -5.14 4.59
CA VAL A 130 -6.23 -5.35 3.19
C VAL A 130 -5.27 -4.58 2.29
N LEU A 131 -4.53 -5.31 1.47
CA LEU A 131 -3.72 -4.75 0.40
C LEU A 131 -4.44 -4.96 -0.93
N GLY A 132 -4.94 -3.87 -1.52
CA GLY A 132 -5.57 -3.91 -2.83
C GLY A 132 -4.60 -3.68 -3.96
N ILE A 133 -4.62 -4.56 -4.95
CA ILE A 133 -3.81 -4.47 -6.17
C ILE A 133 -4.74 -4.22 -7.34
N THR A 134 -4.62 -3.04 -7.95
CA THR A 134 -5.44 -2.67 -9.11
C THR A 134 -5.01 -3.45 -10.34
N HIS A 135 -5.96 -3.72 -11.24
CA HIS A 135 -5.74 -4.42 -12.50
C HIS A 135 -4.61 -3.80 -13.33
N GLY A 136 -4.43 -2.47 -13.30
CA GLY A 136 -3.31 -1.81 -13.97
C GLY A 136 -1.93 -2.25 -13.44
N VAL A 137 -1.77 -2.39 -12.12
CA VAL A 137 -0.52 -2.91 -11.52
C VAL A 137 -0.23 -4.34 -11.99
N LEU A 138 -1.27 -5.20 -12.06
CA LEU A 138 -1.15 -6.58 -12.53
C LEU A 138 -0.77 -6.64 -14.02
N GLN A 139 -1.38 -5.81 -14.87
CA GLN A 139 -1.02 -5.70 -16.29
C GLN A 139 0.45 -5.31 -16.48
N ILE A 140 0.96 -4.35 -15.69
CA ILE A 140 2.35 -3.90 -15.75
C ILE A 140 3.31 -5.02 -15.31
N GLY A 141 3.03 -5.72 -14.20
CA GLY A 141 3.88 -6.82 -13.76
C GLY A 141 3.90 -8.00 -14.73
N ASN A 142 2.77 -8.30 -15.38
CA ASN A 142 2.69 -9.29 -16.45
C ASN A 142 3.56 -8.87 -17.66
N LEU A 143 3.54 -7.58 -18.05
CA LEU A 143 4.42 -7.05 -19.10
C LEU A 143 5.90 -7.19 -18.74
N TYR A 144 6.32 -6.83 -17.52
CA TYR A 144 7.70 -7.04 -17.05
C TYR A 144 8.10 -8.51 -17.10
N ASN A 145 7.22 -9.43 -16.69
CA ASN A 145 7.50 -10.86 -16.74
C ASN A 145 7.73 -11.36 -18.18
N VAL A 146 6.89 -10.95 -19.13
CA VAL A 146 7.06 -11.29 -20.56
C VAL A 146 8.39 -10.77 -21.11
N HIS A 147 8.79 -9.55 -20.77
CA HIS A 147 10.08 -8.99 -21.21
C HIS A 147 11.28 -9.74 -20.59
N LYS A 148 11.19 -10.08 -19.29
CA LYS A 148 12.22 -10.86 -18.60
C LYS A 148 12.41 -12.23 -19.26
N VAL A 149 11.31 -12.96 -19.50
CA VAL A 149 11.33 -14.27 -20.17
C VAL A 149 11.94 -14.16 -21.58
N LYS A 150 11.49 -13.20 -22.41
CA LYS A 150 12.04 -12.97 -23.76
C LYS A 150 13.55 -12.71 -23.75
N ASN A 151 14.05 -11.89 -22.83
CA ASN A 151 15.47 -11.57 -22.76
C ASN A 151 16.34 -12.74 -22.24
N HIS A 152 15.79 -13.65 -21.43
CA HIS A 152 16.51 -14.84 -20.96
C HIS A 152 16.54 -15.97 -22.00
N HIS A 153 15.65 -15.98 -23.01
CA HIS A 153 15.69 -16.97 -24.09
C HIS A 153 16.91 -16.85 -25.03
N ASN A 154 17.72 -15.78 -24.93
CA ASN A 154 19.00 -15.64 -25.65
C ASN A 154 20.21 -16.23 -24.89
N LEU A 155 20.02 -16.82 -23.71
CA LEU A 155 21.05 -17.54 -22.94
C LEU A 155 20.57 -18.98 -22.71
N GLY A 156 21.26 -19.94 -23.33
CA GLY A 156 20.75 -21.30 -23.51
C GLY A 156 20.52 -22.11 -22.21
N TYR A 157 19.47 -22.94 -22.27
CA TYR A 157 19.11 -24.13 -21.46
C TYR A 157 19.88 -24.37 -20.14
N ILE A 158 19.21 -24.48 -18.99
CA ILE A 158 18.73 -25.75 -18.35
C ILE A 158 17.97 -25.32 -17.06
N MET A 159 16.84 -25.90 -16.61
CA MET A 159 15.97 -27.00 -17.06
C MET A 159 14.55 -26.88 -16.42
N GLY A 160 13.58 -27.68 -16.90
CA GLY A 160 12.50 -28.24 -16.06
C GLY A 160 11.40 -27.33 -15.49
N GLY A 161 10.46 -26.89 -16.33
CA GLY A 161 9.19 -26.30 -15.87
C GLY A 161 8.38 -25.71 -17.02
N GLU A 162 7.09 -26.02 -17.09
CA GLU A 162 6.17 -25.46 -18.08
C GLU A 162 6.25 -23.93 -18.09
N THR A 163 6.15 -23.31 -19.27
CA THR A 163 6.05 -21.85 -19.43
C THR A 163 4.70 -21.33 -18.94
N ARG A 164 4.44 -21.45 -17.64
CA ARG A 164 3.30 -20.84 -16.97
C ARG A 164 3.44 -19.33 -17.10
N LYS A 165 2.47 -18.72 -17.79
CA LYS A 165 2.27 -17.28 -17.69
C LYS A 165 2.15 -16.96 -16.20
N CYS A 166 3.05 -16.13 -15.68
CA CYS A 166 2.85 -15.45 -14.40
C CYS A 166 1.70 -14.47 -14.66
N GLU A 167 0.47 -14.93 -14.48
CA GLU A 167 -0.72 -14.08 -14.41
C GLU A 167 -0.85 -13.61 -12.95
N ASP A 168 -1.37 -12.41 -12.77
CA ASP A 168 -1.46 -11.72 -11.48
C ASP A 168 -0.11 -11.54 -10.77
N CYS A 169 0.82 -10.85 -11.44
CA CYS A 169 2.15 -10.59 -10.90
C CYS A 169 2.43 -9.08 -10.75
N ILE A 170 3.24 -8.71 -9.76
CA ILE A 170 3.62 -7.32 -9.45
C ILE A 170 5.13 -7.12 -9.49
N PRO A 171 5.64 -5.98 -9.97
CA PRO A 171 7.05 -5.65 -9.91
C PRO A 171 7.42 -5.07 -8.53
N ILE A 172 8.59 -5.41 -8.02
CA ILE A 172 9.13 -4.90 -6.76
C ILE A 172 10.66 -4.80 -6.83
N LEU A 173 11.27 -3.84 -6.15
CA LEU A 173 12.73 -3.83 -5.99
C LEU A 173 13.16 -5.02 -5.13
N ARG A 174 14.19 -5.75 -5.56
CA ARG A 174 14.74 -6.86 -4.79
C ARG A 174 15.19 -6.35 -3.42
N SER A 175 14.66 -6.94 -2.36
CA SER A 175 14.93 -6.58 -0.97
C SER A 175 15.27 -7.82 -0.15
N LYS A 176 16.12 -7.68 0.87
CA LYS A 176 16.52 -8.80 1.74
C LYS A 176 15.32 -9.43 2.47
N ILE A 177 14.32 -8.61 2.79
CA ILE A 177 13.06 -8.98 3.48
C ILE A 177 12.17 -9.94 2.66
N LEU A 178 12.41 -10.05 1.35
CA LEU A 178 11.66 -10.92 0.43
C LEU A 178 12.40 -12.23 0.10
N GLN A 179 13.54 -12.49 0.75
CA GLN A 179 14.27 -13.75 0.61
C GLN A 179 13.93 -14.67 1.78
N PRO A 180 13.39 -15.88 1.54
CA PRO A 180 13.49 -16.97 2.52
C PRO A 180 14.96 -17.20 2.85
N ASP A 181 15.26 -17.48 4.12
CA ASP A 181 16.64 -17.66 4.59
C ASP A 181 17.30 -18.83 3.81
N PRO A 182 18.34 -18.57 2.98
CA PRO A 182 18.84 -19.58 2.07
C PRO A 182 19.80 -20.52 2.79
N LEU A 183 19.30 -21.73 3.09
CA LEU A 183 20.14 -22.92 3.18
C LEU A 183 20.87 -23.10 1.84
N ASP A 184 22.12 -22.64 1.85
CA ASP A 184 23.12 -22.64 0.77
C ASP A 184 22.72 -21.98 -0.57
N LEU A 185 23.47 -20.93 -0.93
CA LEU A 185 23.95 -20.72 -2.30
C LEU A 185 25.08 -19.69 -2.32
N ARG A 186 26.29 -20.14 -2.00
CA ARG A 186 27.52 -19.35 -2.21
C ARG A 186 27.86 -19.26 -3.69
N HIS A 187 27.39 -18.24 -4.40
CA HIS A 187 28.13 -17.73 -5.56
C HIS A 187 28.04 -16.21 -5.67
N ARG A 188 29.16 -15.54 -5.36
CA ARG A 188 29.36 -14.13 -5.71
C ARG A 188 29.59 -14.05 -7.22
N VAL A 189 28.72 -13.33 -7.92
CA VAL A 189 29.02 -12.81 -9.26
C VAL A 189 28.97 -11.29 -9.19
N THR A 190 30.14 -10.66 -9.20
CA THR A 190 30.29 -9.22 -9.26
C THR A 190 30.32 -8.75 -10.71
N HIS A 191 29.19 -8.25 -11.22
CA HIS A 191 29.20 -7.40 -12.40
C HIS A 191 28.62 -6.02 -12.06
N LYS A 192 29.40 -4.99 -12.38
CA LYS A 192 28.99 -3.59 -12.29
C LYS A 192 28.14 -3.26 -13.51
N ASP A 193 26.83 -3.22 -13.32
CA ASP A 193 25.95 -2.29 -13.99
C ASP A 193 24.86 -1.89 -13.00
N LYS A 194 24.53 -0.59 -12.90
CA LYS A 194 23.47 -0.10 -12.00
C LYS A 194 22.08 -0.32 -12.61
N ALA A 195 21.83 -1.52 -13.14
CA ALA A 195 20.48 -1.95 -13.46
C ALA A 195 19.70 -2.09 -12.14
N VAL A 196 18.56 -1.42 -12.07
CA VAL A 196 17.64 -1.53 -10.94
C VAL A 196 17.09 -2.96 -10.91
N ASP A 197 17.49 -3.75 -9.90
CA ASP A 197 17.17 -5.17 -9.81
C ASP A 197 15.70 -5.40 -9.41
N VAL A 198 14.82 -5.40 -10.41
CA VAL A 198 13.39 -5.63 -10.25
C VAL A 198 13.09 -7.13 -10.21
N GLN A 199 12.52 -7.57 -9.09
CA GLN A 199 11.91 -8.88 -8.92
C GLN A 199 10.42 -8.82 -9.30
N ILE A 200 9.87 -9.95 -9.73
CA ILE A 200 8.44 -10.12 -9.99
C ILE A 200 7.89 -11.09 -8.94
N LEU A 201 6.80 -10.71 -8.27
CA LEU A 201 6.10 -11.54 -7.27
C LEU A 201 4.69 -11.86 -7.78
N THR A 202 4.19 -13.06 -7.52
CA THR A 202 2.76 -13.38 -7.72
C THR A 202 1.92 -12.81 -6.58
N VAL A 203 0.66 -12.49 -6.84
CA VAL A 203 -0.33 -12.15 -5.79
C VAL A 203 -0.40 -13.23 -4.71
N SER A 204 -0.34 -14.50 -5.09
CA SER A 204 -0.35 -15.64 -4.15
C SER A 204 0.89 -15.68 -3.25
N PHE A 205 2.09 -15.40 -3.78
CA PHE A 205 3.30 -15.29 -2.98
C PHE A 205 3.24 -14.10 -2.03
N LEU A 206 2.68 -12.96 -2.47
CA LEU A 206 2.52 -11.80 -1.61
C LEU A 206 1.55 -12.07 -0.44
N GLN A 207 0.43 -12.73 -0.71
CA GLN A 207 -0.52 -13.16 0.32
C GLN A 207 0.12 -14.13 1.32
N TYR A 208 0.94 -15.08 0.84
CA TYR A 208 1.73 -15.96 1.69
C TYR A 208 2.73 -15.17 2.55
N TRP A 209 3.53 -14.28 1.94
CA TRP A 209 4.52 -13.47 2.63
C TRP A 209 3.91 -12.59 3.72
N LEU A 210 2.78 -11.91 3.45
CA LEU A 210 2.06 -11.14 4.46
C LEU A 210 1.59 -12.00 5.63
N ASN A 211 1.07 -13.20 5.37
CA ASN A 211 0.62 -14.12 6.44
C ASN A 211 1.79 -14.67 7.26
N SER A 212 2.94 -14.96 6.63
CA SER A 212 4.15 -15.42 7.32
C SER A 212 4.85 -14.32 8.12
N MET A 213 4.80 -13.09 7.63
CA MET A 213 5.45 -11.93 8.24
C MET A 213 4.60 -11.35 9.38
N MET A 214 3.28 -11.22 9.17
CA MET A 214 2.34 -10.60 10.12
C MET A 214 1.52 -11.67 10.86
N VAL A 215 2.18 -12.58 11.59
CA VAL A 215 1.57 -13.81 12.16
C VAL A 215 0.37 -13.59 13.09
N ASN A 216 0.22 -12.41 13.68
CA ASN A 216 -0.90 -12.04 14.56
C ASN A 216 -1.97 -11.16 13.87
N THR A 217 -1.86 -10.98 12.55
CA THR A 217 -2.67 -10.08 11.74
C THR A 217 -3.44 -10.88 10.70
N LYS A 218 -4.75 -10.63 10.56
CA LYS A 218 -5.54 -11.14 9.45
C LYS A 218 -5.20 -10.33 8.20
N CYS A 219 -4.49 -10.92 7.25
CA CYS A 219 -4.06 -10.25 6.02
C CYS A 219 -4.82 -10.77 4.79
N LYS A 220 -5.28 -9.86 3.93
CA LYS A 220 -5.87 -10.17 2.62
C LYS A 220 -5.22 -9.35 1.52
N VAL A 221 -4.87 -10.00 0.41
CA VAL A 221 -4.49 -9.36 -0.85
C VAL A 221 -5.65 -9.50 -1.82
N ILE A 222 -6.23 -8.37 -2.24
CA ILE A 222 -7.38 -8.35 -3.15
C ILE A 222 -6.96 -7.82 -4.52
N LYS A 223 -7.55 -8.38 -5.58
CA LYS A 223 -7.42 -7.85 -6.95
C LYS A 223 -8.61 -6.95 -7.21
N ILE A 224 -8.38 -5.77 -7.76
CA ILE A 224 -9.41 -4.74 -7.91
C ILE A 224 -9.55 -4.35 -9.39
N HIS A 225 -10.76 -4.44 -9.93
CA HIS A 225 -11.05 -3.95 -11.28
C HIS A 225 -11.07 -2.42 -11.30
N CYS A 226 -10.74 -1.82 -12.45
CA CYS A 226 -10.40 -0.39 -12.52
C CYS A 226 -11.53 0.55 -12.02
N SER A 227 -12.78 0.12 -12.12
CA SER A 227 -13.99 0.84 -11.70
C SER A 227 -14.34 0.75 -10.20
N GLU A 228 -13.69 -0.14 -9.44
CA GLU A 228 -14.20 -0.58 -8.12
C GLU A 228 -13.32 -0.14 -6.94
N HIS A 229 -12.20 0.53 -7.18
CA HIS A 229 -11.21 0.83 -6.14
C HIS A 229 -11.75 1.68 -4.98
N ASP A 230 -12.66 2.60 -5.27
CA ASP A 230 -13.32 3.44 -4.25
C ASP A 230 -14.45 2.70 -3.50
N GLN A 231 -14.84 1.51 -3.95
CA GLN A 231 -15.90 0.69 -3.35
C GLN A 231 -15.41 -0.38 -2.38
N MET A 232 -14.08 -0.59 -2.27
CA MET A 232 -13.50 -1.60 -1.39
C MET A 232 -13.33 -1.07 0.04
N TYR A 233 -13.96 -1.70 1.03
CA TYR A 233 -13.87 -1.32 2.46
C TYR A 233 -13.19 -2.40 3.32
N LEU A 234 -12.57 -1.99 4.44
CA LEU A 234 -11.91 -2.96 5.34
C LEU A 234 -12.92 -3.91 6.01
N SER A 235 -14.12 -3.40 6.32
CA SER A 235 -15.22 -4.12 6.98
C SER A 235 -15.84 -5.23 6.12
N GLU A 236 -15.83 -5.10 4.79
CA GLU A 236 -16.29 -6.15 3.86
C GLU A 236 -15.39 -7.40 3.88
N HIS A 237 -14.20 -7.26 4.45
CA HIS A 237 -13.19 -8.30 4.47
C HIS A 237 -13.03 -8.96 5.84
N PHE A 238 -13.46 -8.32 6.93
CA PHE A 238 -13.38 -8.89 8.28
C PHE A 238 -14.58 -8.50 9.14
N ASN A 239 -15.31 -9.51 9.62
CA ASN A 239 -16.56 -9.34 10.37
C ASN A 239 -16.35 -8.89 11.85
N ASP A 240 -15.11 -8.67 12.27
CA ASP A 240 -14.71 -8.36 13.66
C ASP A 240 -14.03 -6.99 13.80
N LEU A 241 -14.53 -6.01 13.03
CA LEU A 241 -14.07 -4.61 12.94
C LEU A 241 -15.11 -3.59 13.40
#